data_AF-A0A2M4DSC8-F1
#
_entry.id   AF-A0A2M4DSC8-F1
#
_cell.length_a   1.000
_cell.length_b   1.000
_cell.length_c   1.000
_cell.angle_alpha   90.00
_cell.angle_beta   90.00
_cell.angle_gamma   90.00
#
_symmetry.space_group_name_H-M   'P 1'
#
loop_
_entity.id
_entity.type
_entity.pdbx_description
1 polymer ?
#
loop_
_entity_poly.entity_id
_entity_poly.type
_entity_poly.pdbx_seq_one_letter_code
_entity_poly.pdbx_strand_id
1 'polypeptide(L)'
;MWCKPTHQNPEGSSDYISICVRLFQKYPHYTDYFDFTDDTKADSLVDNKSLFAQSIHIVKAFGSLIEYGLKDPRLFHETLKRIARWHEQRNVYGCDVLLIGEVMLTYLTQTLGRQTPAMLGEAFQKLFQTISYRFPTGPAQ
;
A
#
# COMPACT_ATOMS: atom_id res chain seq x y z
N MET A 1 -16.39 12.55 1.62
CA MET A 1 -17.51 12.23 0.71
C MET A 1 -17.56 10.71 0.57
N TRP A 2 -18.71 10.12 0.91
CA TRP A 2 -18.95 8.69 1.03
C TRP A 2 -19.38 8.08 -0.32
N CYS A 3 -18.97 6.84 -0.57
CA CYS A 3 -19.74 5.89 -1.38
C CYS A 3 -19.96 4.64 -0.53
N LYS A 4 -21.23 4.25 -0.34
CA LYS A 4 -21.57 2.90 0.15
C LYS A 4 -21.15 1.89 -0.93
N PRO A 5 -20.50 0.76 -0.61
CA PRO A 5 -20.32 -0.31 -1.57
C PRO A 5 -21.66 -1.06 -1.73
N THR A 6 -22.35 -0.83 -2.84
CA THR A 6 -23.37 -1.74 -3.37
C THR A 6 -22.67 -2.83 -4.18
N HIS A 7 -22.39 -3.95 -3.53
CA HIS A 7 -22.46 -5.33 -4.03
C HIS A 7 -21.62 -6.20 -3.09
N GLN A 8 -22.29 -7.06 -2.32
CA GLN A 8 -21.67 -8.23 -1.72
C GLN A 8 -21.19 -9.12 -2.86
N ASN A 9 -19.87 -9.25 -3.01
CA ASN A 9 -19.27 -10.31 -3.81
C ASN A 9 -19.12 -11.53 -2.87
N PRO A 10 -19.68 -12.72 -3.17
CA PRO A 10 -19.77 -13.82 -2.20
C PRO A 10 -18.47 -14.59 -1.91
N GLU A 11 -17.33 -14.20 -2.48
CA GLU A 11 -16.00 -14.77 -2.18
C GLU A 11 -15.05 -13.69 -1.60
N GLY A 12 -15.62 -12.84 -0.75
CA GLY A 12 -15.16 -11.48 -0.49
C GLY A 12 -14.06 -11.33 0.55
N SER A 13 -12.81 -11.24 0.09
CA SER A 13 -11.89 -10.24 0.63
C SER A 13 -11.88 -9.06 -0.33
N SER A 14 -12.23 -7.86 0.14
CA SER A 14 -12.14 -6.66 -0.70
C SER A 14 -10.72 -6.52 -1.27
N ASP A 15 -10.58 -6.28 -2.58
CA ASP A 15 -9.31 -6.05 -3.29
C ASP A 15 -8.32 -5.18 -2.50
N TYR A 16 -8.82 -4.18 -1.76
CA TYR A 16 -8.03 -3.32 -0.89
C TYR A 16 -7.32 -4.09 0.24
N ILE A 17 -8.04 -4.96 0.97
CA ILE A 17 -7.49 -5.77 2.07
C ILE A 17 -6.42 -6.74 1.56
N SER A 18 -6.61 -7.25 0.33
CA SER A 18 -5.78 -8.31 -0.22
C SER A 18 -4.29 -7.94 -0.26
N ILE A 19 -3.95 -6.67 -0.47
CA ILE A 19 -2.56 -6.19 -0.52
C ILE A 19 -1.92 -6.25 0.87
N CYS A 20 -2.61 -5.79 1.92
CA CYS A 20 -2.07 -5.80 3.28
C CYS A 20 -2.00 -7.23 3.84
N VAL A 21 -3.00 -8.07 3.56
CA VAL A 21 -2.96 -9.49 3.97
C VAL A 21 -1.78 -10.20 3.31
N ARG A 22 -1.54 -9.99 2.01
CA ARG A 22 -0.37 -10.55 1.31
C ARG A 22 0.95 -10.03 1.87
N LEU A 23 0.99 -8.74 2.25
CA LEU A 23 2.16 -8.15 2.91
C LEU A 23 2.46 -8.89 4.22
N PHE A 24 1.48 -9.08 5.09
CA PHE A 24 1.67 -9.76 6.37
C PHE A 24 1.97 -11.25 6.22
N GLN A 25 1.39 -11.91 5.23
CA GLN A 25 1.71 -13.31 4.93
C GLN A 25 3.17 -13.47 4.47
N LYS A 26 3.66 -12.54 3.63
CA LYS A 26 5.04 -12.60 3.11
C LYS A 26 6.06 -12.07 4.12
N TYR A 27 5.67 -11.08 4.92
CA TYR A 27 6.52 -10.37 5.87
C TYR A 27 5.77 -10.14 7.19
N PRO A 28 5.66 -11.16 8.07
CA PRO A 28 4.81 -11.13 9.27
C PRO A 28 5.12 -10.02 10.27
N HIS A 29 6.37 -9.57 10.33
CA HIS A 29 6.79 -8.49 11.23
C HIS A 29 6.10 -7.15 10.94
N TYR A 30 5.54 -6.94 9.75
CA TYR A 30 4.76 -5.73 9.47
C TYR A 30 3.43 -5.67 10.19
N THR A 31 2.89 -6.79 10.69
CA THR A 31 1.65 -6.79 11.46
C THR A 31 1.77 -5.89 12.69
N ASP A 32 2.94 -5.81 13.32
CA ASP A 32 3.20 -5.00 14.51
C ASP A 32 3.20 -3.48 14.25
N TYR A 33 3.26 -3.06 12.99
CA TYR A 33 3.22 -1.64 12.61
C TYR A 33 1.80 -1.07 12.60
N PHE A 34 0.79 -1.94 12.74
CA PHE A 34 -0.62 -1.59 12.66
C PHE A 34 -1.30 -1.90 13.97
N ASP A 35 -2.09 -0.95 14.45
CA ASP A 35 -2.96 -1.16 15.59
C ASP A 35 -4.30 -1.73 15.12
N PHE A 36 -4.56 -2.99 15.47
CA PHE A 36 -5.80 -3.69 15.15
C PHE A 36 -6.76 -3.78 16.35
N THR A 37 -6.39 -3.20 17.50
CA THR A 37 -7.11 -3.40 18.77
C THR A 37 -8.46 -2.69 18.82
N ASP A 38 -8.69 -1.72 17.93
CA ASP A 38 -9.94 -0.96 17.84
C ASP A 38 -11.16 -1.81 17.44
N ASP A 39 -10.96 -2.95 16.76
CA ASP A 39 -12.04 -3.83 16.34
C ASP A 39 -12.06 -5.15 17.13
N THR A 40 -12.55 -5.04 18.36
CA THR A 40 -12.70 -6.16 19.31
C THR A 40 -13.70 -7.23 18.87
N LYS A 41 -14.45 -7.02 17.78
CA LYS A 41 -15.47 -7.95 17.27
C LYS A 41 -15.01 -8.75 16.07
N ALA A 42 -13.79 -8.54 15.59
CA ALA A 42 -13.26 -9.26 14.45
C ALA A 42 -12.84 -10.68 14.85
N ASP A 43 -13.44 -11.69 14.22
CA ASP A 43 -13.07 -13.10 14.42
C ASP A 43 -11.74 -13.46 13.73
N SER A 44 -11.31 -12.64 12.78
CA SER A 44 -10.06 -12.79 12.05
C SER A 44 -9.52 -11.45 11.55
N LEU A 45 -8.25 -11.45 11.12
CA LEU A 45 -7.61 -10.26 10.56
C LEU A 45 -8.32 -9.74 9.29
N VAL A 46 -8.90 -10.64 8.47
CA VAL A 46 -9.62 -10.23 7.25
C VAL A 46 -10.97 -9.56 7.55
N ASP A 47 -11.55 -9.82 8.72
CA ASP A 47 -12.82 -9.24 9.15
C ASP A 47 -12.65 -7.88 9.83
N ASN A 48 -11.42 -7.57 10.27
CA ASN A 48 -11.06 -6.39 11.04
C ASN A 48 -11.26 -5.08 10.25
N LYS A 49 -12.13 -4.20 10.76
CA LYS A 49 -12.47 -2.92 10.10
C LYS A 49 -11.32 -1.92 10.11
N SER A 50 -10.43 -1.96 11.10
CA SER A 50 -9.23 -1.12 11.12
C SER A 50 -8.28 -1.51 9.99
N LEU A 51 -8.12 -2.81 9.72
CA LEU A 51 -7.37 -3.27 8.54
C LEU A 51 -7.99 -2.79 7.23
N PHE A 52 -9.31 -2.91 7.09
CA PHE A 52 -10.01 -2.46 5.89
C PHE A 52 -9.83 -0.94 5.66
N ALA A 53 -10.01 -0.14 6.71
CA ALA A 53 -9.83 1.31 6.64
C ALA A 53 -8.40 1.67 6.23
N GLN A 54 -7.41 1.06 6.86
CA GLN A 54 -6.00 1.31 6.56
C GLN A 54 -5.61 0.90 5.14
N SER A 55 -6.12 -0.24 4.68
CA SER A 55 -5.93 -0.73 3.31
C SER A 55 -6.46 0.26 2.28
N ILE A 56 -7.62 0.88 2.53
CA ILE A 56 -8.16 1.95 1.68
C ILE A 56 -7.22 3.16 1.66
N HIS A 57 -6.70 3.57 2.82
CA HIS A 57 -5.78 4.71 2.90
C HIS A 57 -4.51 4.48 2.10
N ILE A 58 -3.94 3.28 2.17
CA ILE A 58 -2.75 2.89 1.40
C ILE A 58 -3.04 2.96 -0.10
N VAL A 59 -4.09 2.30 -0.58
CA VAL A 59 -4.41 2.26 -2.02
C VAL A 59 -4.74 3.66 -2.56
N LYS A 60 -5.47 4.49 -1.79
CA LYS A 60 -5.72 5.88 -2.17
C LYS A 60 -4.44 6.71 -2.23
N ALA A 61 -3.53 6.55 -1.27
CA ALA A 61 -2.27 7.28 -1.26
C ALA A 61 -1.44 6.96 -2.52
N PHE A 62 -1.34 5.70 -2.91
CA PHE A 62 -0.67 5.31 -4.15
C PHE A 62 -1.39 5.84 -5.40
N GLY A 63 -2.72 5.74 -5.46
CA GLY A 63 -3.50 6.30 -6.55
C GLY A 63 -3.26 7.81 -6.73
N SER A 64 -3.24 8.57 -5.63
CA SER A 64 -2.92 10.00 -5.65
C SER A 64 -1.47 10.27 -6.07
N LEU A 65 -0.49 9.49 -5.59
CA LEU A 65 0.91 9.64 -6.00
C LEU A 65 1.11 9.38 -7.50
N ILE A 66 0.43 8.38 -8.06
CA ILE A 66 0.44 8.11 -9.51
C ILE A 66 -0.16 9.31 -10.26
N GLU A 67 -1.34 9.78 -9.83
CA GLU A 67 -2.00 10.92 -10.47
C GLU A 67 -1.12 12.19 -10.45
N TYR A 68 -0.53 12.51 -9.30
CA TYR A 68 0.33 13.68 -9.17
C TYR A 68 1.63 13.52 -9.95
N GLY A 69 2.24 12.34 -9.97
CA GLY A 69 3.44 12.08 -10.77
C GLY A 69 3.20 12.34 -12.27
N LEU A 70 1.97 12.11 -12.75
CA LEU A 70 1.58 12.33 -14.14
C LEU A 70 1.16 13.78 -14.44
N LYS A 71 0.59 14.50 -13.47
CA LYS A 71 -0.06 15.81 -13.70
C LYS A 71 0.62 16.99 -13.03
N ASP A 72 1.19 16.79 -11.85
CA ASP A 72 1.82 17.85 -11.04
C ASP A 72 3.00 17.29 -10.22
N PRO A 73 4.22 17.33 -10.79
CA PRO A 73 5.43 16.85 -10.13
C PRO A 73 5.75 17.58 -8.81
N ARG A 74 5.33 18.84 -8.65
CA ARG A 74 5.55 19.59 -7.40
C ARG A 74 4.66 19.05 -6.30
N LEU A 75 3.37 18.84 -6.60
CA LEU A 75 2.42 18.24 -5.65
C LEU A 75 2.83 16.80 -5.30
N PHE A 76 3.34 16.03 -6.26
CA PHE A 76 3.92 14.71 -6.02
C PHE A 76 5.04 14.77 -4.97
N HIS A 77 6.02 15.67 -5.15
CA HIS A 77 7.14 15.82 -4.23
C HIS A 77 6.75 16.28 -2.82
N GLU A 78 5.86 17.27 -2.71
CA GLU A 78 5.42 17.75 -1.39
C GLU A 78 4.57 16.70 -0.66
N THR A 79 3.71 15.98 -1.38
CA THR A 79 2.93 14.88 -0.81
C THR A 79 3.84 13.76 -0.32
N LEU A 80 4.81 13.35 -1.13
CA LEU A 80 5.77 12.31 -0.77
C LEU A 80 6.64 12.71 0.43
N LYS A 81 7.08 13.97 0.51
CA LYS A 81 7.82 14.52 1.67
C LYS A 81 7.00 14.46 2.95
N ARG A 82 5.68 14.66 2.88
CA ARG A 82 4.78 14.53 4.04
C ARG A 82 4.62 13.06 4.45
N ILE A 83 4.42 12.16 3.48
CA ILE A 83 4.29 10.72 3.72
C ILE A 83 5.55 10.18 4.40
N ALA A 84 6.74 10.49 3.87
CA ALA A 84 8.01 10.02 4.40
C ALA A 84 8.21 10.44 5.87
N ARG A 85 7.93 11.70 6.22
CA ARG A 85 8.04 12.20 7.60
C ARG A 85 7.15 11.46 8.60
N TRP A 86 5.92 11.09 8.20
CA TRP A 86 5.02 10.34 9.07
C TRP A 86 5.44 8.88 9.26
N HIS A 87 6.10 8.31 8.25
CA HIS A 87 6.56 6.93 8.28
C HIS A 87 7.92 6.81 8.99
N GLU A 88 8.77 7.82 8.89
CA GLU A 88 10.02 7.93 9.66
C GLU A 88 9.76 7.88 11.18
N GLN A 89 8.73 8.58 11.66
CA GLN A 89 8.31 8.53 13.08
C GLN A 89 7.89 7.13 13.55
N ARG A 90 7.67 6.19 12.63
CA ARG A 90 7.27 4.80 12.88
C ARG A 90 8.38 3.81 12.50
N ASN A 91 9.61 4.28 12.31
CA ASN A 91 10.76 3.47 11.89
C ASN A 91 10.54 2.72 10.57
N VAL A 92 9.86 3.34 9.61
CA VAL A 92 9.69 2.81 8.26
C VAL A 92 10.72 3.45 7.32
N TYR A 93 11.42 2.62 6.56
CA TYR A 93 12.57 2.97 5.74
C TYR A 93 12.34 2.71 4.25
N GLY A 94 13.28 3.15 3.42
CA GLY A 94 13.20 2.96 1.98
C GLY A 94 13.09 1.50 1.54
N CYS A 95 13.71 0.56 2.28
CA CYS A 95 13.57 -0.88 2.00
C CYS A 95 12.12 -1.36 2.16
N ASP A 96 11.39 -0.84 3.14
CA ASP A 96 10.02 -1.26 3.44
C ASP A 96 9.06 -0.83 2.33
N VAL A 97 9.29 0.36 1.77
CA VAL A 97 8.57 0.85 0.59
C VAL A 97 8.76 -0.09 -0.60
N LEU A 98 9.97 -0.61 -0.81
CA LEU A 98 10.25 -1.54 -1.91
C LEU A 98 9.54 -2.88 -1.71
N LEU A 99 9.48 -3.38 -0.47
CA LEU A 99 8.77 -4.62 -0.14
C LEU A 99 7.26 -4.50 -0.37
N ILE A 100 6.66 -3.38 0.05
CA ILE A 100 5.25 -3.07 -0.24
C ILE A 100 5.02 -2.95 -1.76
N GLY A 101 5.95 -2.29 -2.46
CA GLY A 101 5.89 -2.13 -3.91
C GLY A 101 5.92 -3.46 -4.66
N GLU A 102 6.74 -4.40 -4.21
CA GLU A 102 6.80 -5.77 -4.74
C GLU A 102 5.47 -6.51 -4.56
N VAL A 103 4.88 -6.44 -3.36
CA VAL A 103 3.58 -7.07 -3.06
C VAL A 103 2.47 -6.46 -3.91
N MET A 104 2.45 -5.13 -4.05
CA MET A 104 1.48 -4.41 -4.86
C MET A 104 1.64 -4.76 -6.35
N LEU A 105 2.85 -4.81 -6.87
CA LEU A 105 3.10 -5.19 -8.27
C LEU A 105 2.67 -6.63 -8.55
N THR A 106 2.96 -7.55 -7.63
CA THR A 106 2.53 -8.95 -7.71
C THR A 106 1.00 -9.03 -7.75
N TYR A 107 0.32 -8.30 -6.87
CA TYR A 107 -1.14 -8.22 -6.86
C TYR A 107 -1.68 -7.67 -8.18
N LEU A 108 -1.18 -6.53 -8.65
CA LEU A 108 -1.63 -5.92 -9.91
C LEU A 108 -1.44 -6.86 -11.10
N THR A 109 -0.32 -7.57 -11.17
CA THR A 109 -0.03 -8.53 -12.25
C THR A 109 -1.02 -9.71 -12.22
N GLN A 110 -1.35 -10.21 -11.02
CA GLN A 110 -2.34 -11.28 -10.86
C GLN A 110 -3.75 -10.82 -11.22
N THR A 111 -4.14 -9.62 -10.80
CA THR A 111 -5.48 -9.06 -11.03
C THR A 111 -5.71 -8.64 -12.48
N LEU A 112 -4.72 -7.99 -13.12
CA LEU A 112 -4.81 -7.56 -14.52
C LEU A 112 -4.54 -8.71 -15.52
N GLY A 113 -3.93 -9.80 -15.04
CA GLY A 113 -3.64 -10.99 -15.84
C GLY A 113 -2.77 -10.70 -17.06
N ARG A 114 -2.96 -11.50 -18.12
CA ARG A 114 -2.18 -11.45 -19.38
C ARG A 114 -2.33 -10.14 -20.17
N GLN A 115 -3.19 -9.22 -19.75
CA GLN A 115 -3.39 -7.93 -20.41
C GLN A 115 -2.38 -6.87 -19.96
N THR A 116 -1.47 -7.20 -19.04
CA THR A 116 -0.49 -6.26 -18.52
C THR A 116 0.66 -6.05 -19.51
N PRO A 117 0.88 -4.82 -20.03
CA PRO A 117 2.05 -4.53 -20.85
C PRO A 117 3.33 -4.72 -20.03
N ALA A 118 4.39 -5.27 -20.64
CA ALA A 118 5.69 -5.45 -19.96
C ALA A 118 6.22 -4.14 -19.34
N MET A 119 5.94 -3.00 -19.98
CA MET A 119 6.30 -1.67 -19.50
C MET A 119 5.62 -1.26 -18.19
N LEU A 120 4.47 -1.85 -17.83
CA LEU A 120 3.77 -1.50 -16.60
C LEU A 120 4.58 -1.91 -15.37
N GLY A 121 5.18 -3.10 -15.40
CA GLY A 121 6.03 -3.58 -14.31
C GLY A 121 7.23 -2.67 -14.08
N GLU A 122 7.93 -2.29 -15.15
CA GLU A 122 9.06 -1.37 -15.08
C GLU A 122 8.66 0.02 -14.58
N ALA A 123 7.51 0.54 -15.02
CA ALA A 123 7.00 1.84 -14.58
C ALA A 123 6.69 1.86 -13.07
N PHE A 124 6.01 0.82 -12.57
CA PHE A 124 5.73 0.69 -11.14
C PHE A 124 7.01 0.48 -10.33
N GLN A 125 7.95 -0.33 -10.82
CA GLN A 125 9.24 -0.51 -10.15
C GLN A 125 10.00 0.83 -10.02
N LYS A 126 10.06 1.62 -11.09
CA LYS A 126 10.67 2.97 -11.05
C LYS A 126 9.92 3.91 -10.10
N LEU A 127 8.59 3.83 -10.04
CA LEU A 127 7.79 4.61 -9.10
C LEU A 127 8.15 4.26 -7.66
N PHE A 128 8.16 2.98 -7.29
CA PHE A 128 8.51 2.56 -5.92
C PHE A 128 9.95 2.90 -5.54
N GLN A 129 10.89 2.80 -6.48
CA GLN A 129 12.27 3.29 -6.28
C GLN A 129 12.30 4.81 -6.03
N THR A 130 11.54 5.58 -6.82
CA THR A 130 11.46 7.04 -6.63
C THR A 130 10.87 7.40 -5.27
N ILE A 131 9.86 6.65 -4.81
CA ILE A 131 9.25 6.81 -3.49
C ILE A 131 10.26 6.44 -2.40
N SER A 132 10.95 5.30 -2.52
CA SER A 132 11.87 4.79 -1.50
C SER A 132 13.05 5.74 -1.24
N TYR A 133 13.55 6.44 -2.27
CA TYR A 133 14.61 7.44 -2.11
C TYR A 133 14.22 8.65 -1.24
N ARG A 134 12.94 8.84 -0.93
CA ARG A 134 12.49 9.90 -0.01
C ARG A 134 12.38 9.45 1.43
N PHE A 135 12.52 8.16 1.70
CA PHE A 135 12.53 7.61 3.04
C PHE A 135 13.97 7.55 3.55
N PRO A 136 14.19 7.59 4.87
CA PRO A 136 15.51 7.38 5.43
C PRO A 136 16.07 6.02 5.00
N THR A 137 17.39 5.95 4.85
CA THR A 137 18.09 4.67 4.80
C THR A 137 17.90 3.96 6.13
N GLY A 138 17.51 2.68 6.08
CA GLY A 138 17.42 1.85 7.28
C GLY A 138 18.73 1.84 8.06
N PRO A 139 18.70 1.55 9.37
CA PRO A 139 19.91 1.24 10.11
C PRO A 139 20.66 0.13 9.35
N ALA A 140 21.98 0.27 9.20
CA ALA A 140 22.80 -0.80 8.67
C ALA A 140 22.54 -2.05 9.50
N GLN A 141 22.06 -3.11 8.86
CA GLN A 141 21.93 -4.44 9.48
C GLN A 141 23.31 -5.03 9.74
#